data_AF-A0A8C9DSB3-F1
#
_entry.id   AF-A0A8C9DSB3-F1
#
_cell.length_a   1.000
_cell.length_b   1.000
_cell.length_c   1.000
_cell.angle_alpha   90.00
_cell.angle_beta   90.00
_cell.angle_gamma   90.00
#
_symmetry.space_group_name_H-M   'P 1'
#
loop_
_entity.id
_entity.type
_entity.pdbx_description
1 polymer ?
#
loop_
_entity_poly.entity_id
_entity_poly.type
_entity_poly.pdbx_seq_one_letter_code
_entity_poly.pdbx_strand_id
1 'polypeptide(L)'
;MIGIFEIFMWYLLLVLYMGQIKGVFGTYEPITYKTGCTLWGIFPIFSGALTVKAAKHPTRSMMISALILNIFCIIITIISIILTIIELSSFPTVSYRNYGQAKLGREVSRILLIFYPLEFAIALTYSICSCVNLGQRRKNLTTVADEAMSNF
;
A
#
# COMPACT_ATOMS: atom_id res chain seq x y z
N MET A 1 7.37 -0.35 5.46
CA MET A 1 6.17 -0.61 4.65
C MET A 1 6.51 -1.78 3.74
N ILE A 2 5.70 -2.84 3.76
CA ILE A 2 6.00 -4.15 3.16
C ILE A 2 5.93 -4.13 1.62
N GLY A 3 6.10 -2.94 1.00
CA GLY A 3 5.94 -2.73 -0.43
C GLY A 3 6.84 -3.60 -1.32
N ILE A 4 8.03 -3.99 -0.88
CA ILE A 4 8.86 -4.95 -1.65
C ILE A 4 8.16 -6.31 -1.77
N PHE A 5 7.56 -6.79 -0.67
CA PHE A 5 6.79 -8.02 -0.68
C PHE A 5 5.54 -7.87 -1.56
N GLU A 6 4.82 -6.75 -1.46
CA GLU A 6 3.65 -6.49 -2.30
C GLU A 6 4.01 -6.46 -3.79
N ILE A 7 5.09 -5.77 -4.17
CA ILE A 7 5.59 -5.76 -5.56
C ILE A 7 5.93 -7.17 -6.03
N PHE A 8 6.62 -7.96 -5.19
CA PHE A 8 6.97 -9.33 -5.55
C PHE A 8 5.72 -10.20 -5.78
N MET A 9 4.75 -10.13 -4.86
CA MET A 9 3.51 -10.91 -4.98
C MET A 9 2.66 -10.47 -6.17
N TRP A 10 2.61 -9.18 -6.45
CA TRP A 10 1.98 -8.63 -7.65
C TRP A 10 2.71 -9.03 -8.94
N TYR A 11 4.04 -9.05 -8.92
CA TYR A 11 4.83 -9.54 -10.04
C TYR A 11 4.58 -11.02 -10.32
N LEU A 12 4.47 -11.85 -9.27
CA LEU A 12 4.07 -13.25 -9.41
C LEU A 12 2.68 -13.39 -10.05
N LEU A 13 1.70 -12.60 -9.62
CA LEU A 13 0.37 -12.57 -10.24
C LEU A 13 0.44 -12.18 -11.73
N LEU A 14 1.28 -11.19 -12.08
CA LEU A 14 1.48 -10.74 -13.45
C LEU A 14 2.11 -11.83 -14.33
N VAL A 15 3.13 -12.54 -13.84
CA VAL A 15 3.77 -13.65 -14.56
C VAL A 15 2.78 -14.80 -14.79
N LEU A 16 1.99 -15.14 -13.76
CA LEU A 16 0.95 -16.18 -13.87
C LEU A 16 -0.10 -15.79 -14.90
N TYR A 17 -0.52 -14.51 -14.94
CA TYR A 17 -1.47 -13.99 -15.91
C TYR A 17 -0.93 -13.95 -17.35
N MET A 18 0.30 -13.44 -17.57
CA MET A 18 0.93 -13.43 -18.89
C MET A 18 1.13 -14.85 -19.44
N GLY A 19 1.32 -15.83 -18.56
CA GLY A 19 1.33 -17.25 -18.91
C GLY A 19 0.02 -17.76 -19.49
N GLN A 20 -1.12 -17.18 -19.10
CA GLN A 20 -2.46 -17.58 -19.54
C GLN A 20 -2.84 -17.01 -20.93
N ILE A 21 -2.43 -15.78 -21.26
CA ILE A 21 -2.73 -15.12 -22.55
C ILE A 21 -2.14 -15.90 -23.74
N LYS A 22 -0.99 -16.55 -23.56
CA LYS A 22 -0.36 -17.36 -24.62
C LYS A 22 -1.12 -18.67 -24.91
N GLY A 23 -2.16 -18.99 -24.14
CA GLY A 23 -2.98 -20.19 -24.31
C GLY A 23 -4.34 -19.90 -24.96
N VAL A 24 -4.61 -20.51 -26.12
CA VAL A 24 -5.77 -20.27 -27.02
C VAL A 24 -7.19 -20.56 -26.45
N PHE A 25 -7.40 -20.77 -25.14
CA PHE A 25 -8.77 -20.97 -24.62
C PHE A 25 -8.97 -20.43 -23.19
N GLY A 26 -9.91 -19.50 -23.04
CA GLY A 26 -10.41 -18.95 -21.78
C GLY A 26 -9.42 -18.02 -21.09
N THR A 27 -9.50 -16.72 -21.39
CA THR A 27 -8.72 -15.68 -20.72
C THR A 27 -9.33 -15.40 -19.33
N TYR A 28 -8.63 -15.80 -18.27
CA TYR A 28 -8.94 -15.29 -16.94
C TYR A 28 -8.38 -13.87 -16.86
N GLU A 29 -9.22 -12.85 -16.95
CA GLU A 29 -8.82 -11.44 -16.83
C GLU A 29 -9.01 -10.95 -15.38
N PRO A 30 -8.00 -11.02 -14.50
CA PRO A 30 -8.12 -10.49 -13.15
C PRO A 30 -8.30 -8.96 -13.23
N ILE A 31 -9.31 -8.46 -12.52
CA ILE A 31 -9.66 -7.04 -12.47
C ILE A 31 -8.47 -6.22 -11.97
N THR A 32 -7.72 -6.77 -11.02
CA THR A 32 -6.54 -6.14 -10.45
C THR A 32 -5.40 -5.92 -11.44
N TYR A 33 -5.29 -6.77 -12.47
CA TYR A 33 -4.37 -6.54 -13.59
C TYR A 33 -4.85 -5.38 -14.46
N LYS A 34 -6.15 -5.34 -14.79
CA LYS A 34 -6.75 -4.28 -15.63
C LYS A 34 -6.64 -2.89 -14.98
N THR A 35 -6.69 -2.82 -13.66
CA THR A 35 -6.52 -1.57 -12.90
C THR A 35 -5.05 -1.19 -12.68
N GLY A 36 -4.10 -2.03 -13.10
CA GLY A 36 -2.67 -1.77 -12.90
C GLY A 36 -2.25 -1.77 -11.43
N CYS A 37 -2.99 -2.50 -10.58
CA CYS A 37 -2.77 -2.53 -9.12
C CYS A 37 -1.35 -3.03 -8.77
N THR A 38 -0.74 -3.82 -9.66
CA THR A 38 0.66 -4.25 -9.60
C THR A 38 1.67 -3.11 -9.48
N LEU A 39 1.39 -1.95 -10.11
CA LEU A 39 2.28 -0.79 -10.07
C LEU A 39 2.14 0.02 -8.76
N TRP A 40 1.07 -0.22 -8.00
CA TRP A 40 0.74 0.61 -6.83
C TRP A 40 1.60 0.27 -5.61
N GLY A 41 2.25 -0.90 -5.58
CA GLY A 41 3.20 -1.29 -4.54
C GLY A 41 4.44 -0.38 -4.43
N ILE A 42 4.69 0.49 -5.43
CA ILE A 42 5.77 1.49 -5.37
C ILE A 42 5.51 2.58 -4.33
N PHE A 43 4.24 2.95 -4.10
CA PHE A 43 3.88 4.02 -3.17
C PHE A 43 4.23 3.67 -1.70
N PRO A 44 3.89 2.47 -1.18
CA PRO A 44 4.37 1.98 0.11
C PRO A 44 5.89 2.04 0.29
N ILE A 45 6.68 1.74 -0.76
CA ILE A 45 8.14 1.80 -0.68
C ILE A 45 8.63 3.23 -0.45
N PHE A 46 8.15 4.18 -1.26
CA PHE A 46 8.50 5.58 -1.11
C PHE A 46 8.03 6.14 0.24
N SER A 47 6.82 5.80 0.66
CA SER A 47 6.27 6.22 1.95
C SER A 47 7.10 5.69 3.12
N GLY A 48 7.51 4.41 3.06
CA GLY A 48 8.40 3.80 4.05
C GLY A 48 9.77 4.48 4.11
N ALA A 49 10.39 4.74 2.96
CA ALA A 49 11.68 5.42 2.89
C ALA A 49 11.62 6.85 3.46
N LEU A 50 10.55 7.59 3.14
CA LEU A 50 10.34 8.94 3.68
C LEU A 50 10.04 8.93 5.17
N THR A 51 9.29 7.94 5.67
CA THR A 51 9.02 7.77 7.10
C THR A 51 10.31 7.49 7.88
N VAL A 52 11.19 6.60 7.38
CA VAL A 52 12.51 6.34 7.99
C VAL A 52 13.39 7.59 7.97
N LYS A 53 13.42 8.31 6.85
CA LYS A 53 14.20 9.55 6.72
C LYS A 53 13.68 10.65 7.65
N ALA A 54 12.35 10.78 7.78
CA ALA A 54 11.71 11.72 8.68
C ALA A 54 11.97 11.39 10.16
N ALA A 55 12.08 10.09 10.51
CA ALA A 55 12.47 9.66 11.85
C ALA A 55 13.93 9.99 12.18
N LYS A 56 14.85 9.85 11.20
CA LYS A 56 16.28 10.14 11.40
C LYS A 56 16.61 11.63 11.40
N HIS A 57 15.98 12.40 10.50
CA HIS A 57 16.20 13.84 10.35
C HIS A 57 14.85 14.58 10.32
N PRO A 58 14.26 14.88 11.49
CA PRO A 58 12.91 15.42 11.58
C PRO A 58 12.87 16.90 11.15
N THR A 59 12.63 17.14 9.87
CA THR A 59 12.24 18.44 9.34
C THR A 59 10.72 18.51 9.18
N ARG A 60 10.13 19.71 9.38
CA ARG A 60 8.67 19.89 9.36
C ARG A 60 8.06 19.48 8.02
N SER A 61 8.69 19.90 6.91
CA SER A 61 8.24 19.54 5.56
C SER A 61 8.27 18.02 5.33
N MET A 62 9.35 17.35 5.73
CA MET A 62 9.47 15.89 5.53
C MET A 62 8.47 15.09 6.37
N MET A 63 8.20 15.49 7.61
CA MET A 63 7.18 14.84 8.44
C MET A 63 5.77 14.98 7.84
N ILE A 64 5.45 16.17 7.31
CA ILE A 64 4.17 16.40 6.63
C ILE A 64 4.09 15.57 5.34
N SER A 65 5.14 15.56 4.53
CA SER A 65 5.16 14.75 3.29
C SER A 65 5.05 13.24 3.58
N ALA A 66 5.71 12.74 4.62
CA ALA A 66 5.59 11.35 5.05
C ALA A 66 4.16 11.02 5.52
N LEU A 67 3.52 11.92 6.27
CA LEU A 67 2.12 11.76 6.69
C LEU A 67 1.17 11.70 5.49
N ILE A 68 1.32 12.61 4.53
CA ILE A 68 0.48 12.64 3.32
C ILE A 68 0.62 11.33 2.54
N LEU A 69 1.84 10.83 2.37
CA LEU A 69 2.08 9.57 1.66
C LEU A 69 1.56 8.36 2.44
N ASN A 70 1.66 8.33 3.76
CA ASN A 70 1.08 7.24 4.56
C ASN A 70 -0.45 7.20 4.44
N ILE A 71 -1.12 8.37 4.44
CA ILE A 71 -2.58 8.45 4.20
C ILE A 71 -2.92 7.98 2.79
N PHE A 72 -2.13 8.36 1.80
CA PHE A 72 -2.32 7.90 0.42
C PHE A 72 -2.15 6.38 0.30
N CYS A 73 -1.16 5.80 0.97
CA CYS A 73 -0.98 4.34 1.04
C CYS A 73 -2.18 3.65 1.68
N ILE A 74 -2.75 4.21 2.77
CA ILE A 74 -3.97 3.68 3.40
C ILE A 74 -5.13 3.59 2.39
N ILE A 75 -5.37 4.65 1.62
CA ILE A 75 -6.44 4.68 0.61
C ILE A 75 -6.20 3.62 -0.46
N ILE A 76 -4.97 3.53 -0.98
CA ILE A 76 -4.58 2.50 -1.95
C ILE A 76 -4.83 1.10 -1.40
N THR A 77 -4.39 0.81 -0.18
CA THR A 77 -4.55 -0.51 0.45
C THR A 77 -6.03 -0.88 0.58
N ILE A 78 -6.91 0.07 0.96
CA ILE A 78 -8.36 -0.17 1.02
C ILE A 78 -8.92 -0.52 -0.37
N ILE A 79 -8.55 0.24 -1.40
CA ILE A 79 -8.98 -0.03 -2.77
C ILE A 79 -8.48 -1.41 -3.24
N SER A 80 -7.22 -1.75 -2.97
CA SER A 80 -6.64 -3.05 -3.31
C SER A 80 -7.35 -4.21 -2.60
N ILE A 81 -7.73 -4.05 -1.33
CA ILE A 81 -8.54 -5.04 -0.59
C ILE A 81 -9.88 -5.25 -1.30
N ILE A 82 -10.61 -4.17 -1.60
CA ILE A 82 -11.92 -4.26 -2.24
C ILE A 82 -11.82 -4.94 -3.61
N LEU A 83 -10.85 -4.53 -4.44
CA LEU A 83 -10.64 -5.12 -5.76
C LEU A 83 -10.27 -6.61 -5.67
N THR A 84 -9.42 -6.98 -4.71
CA THR A 84 -9.01 -8.37 -4.49
C THR A 84 -10.18 -9.24 -4.02
N ILE A 85 -11.05 -8.72 -3.16
CA ILE A 85 -12.28 -9.40 -2.73
C ILE A 85 -13.23 -9.61 -3.90
N ILE A 86 -13.45 -8.58 -4.73
CA ILE A 86 -14.30 -8.69 -5.92
C ILE A 86 -13.74 -9.76 -6.87
N GLU A 87 -12.43 -9.76 -7.11
CA GLU A 87 -11.76 -10.77 -7.94
C GLU A 87 -11.91 -12.19 -7.38
N LEU A 88 -11.74 -12.37 -6.06
CA LEU A 88 -11.89 -13.67 -5.41
C LEU A 88 -13.35 -14.14 -5.36
N SER A 89 -14.31 -13.22 -5.32
CA SER A 89 -15.74 -13.52 -5.32
C SER A 89 -16.27 -13.93 -6.70
N SER A 90 -15.63 -13.46 -7.77
CA SER A 90 -16.00 -13.81 -9.15
C SER A 90 -15.32 -15.11 -9.58
N PHE A 91 -16.12 -16.15 -9.86
CA PHE A 91 -15.63 -17.42 -10.39
C PHE A 91 -16.01 -17.56 -11.87
N PRO A 92 -15.23 -17.00 -12.81
CA PRO A 92 -15.40 -17.34 -14.21
C PRO A 92 -14.98 -18.81 -14.43
N THR A 93 -15.73 -19.51 -15.28
CA THR A 93 -15.40 -20.87 -15.72
C THR A 93 -14.13 -20.82 -16.58
N VAL A 94 -12.99 -21.22 -16.01
CA VAL A 94 -11.69 -21.28 -16.70
C VAL A 94 -11.51 -22.61 -17.42
N SER A 95 -10.85 -22.58 -18.58
CA SER A 95 -10.47 -23.79 -19.33
C SER A 95 -9.54 -24.69 -18.51
N TYR A 96 -9.75 -26.01 -18.58
CA TYR A 96 -9.00 -27.02 -17.80
C TYR A 96 -7.47 -26.89 -17.95
N ARG A 97 -6.98 -26.50 -19.13
CA ARG A 97 -5.54 -26.30 -19.40
C ARG A 97 -4.92 -25.15 -18.58
N ASN A 98 -5.70 -24.11 -18.30
CA ASN A 98 -5.27 -22.93 -17.55
C ASN A 98 -5.69 -22.99 -16.07
N TYR A 99 -6.37 -24.06 -15.65
CA TYR A 99 -6.94 -24.21 -14.31
C TYR A 99 -5.87 -24.17 -13.21
N GLY A 100 -4.74 -24.85 -13.41
CA GLY A 100 -3.65 -24.88 -12.43
C GLY A 100 -3.05 -23.49 -12.17
N GLN A 101 -2.77 -22.73 -13.23
CA GLN A 101 -2.27 -21.35 -13.12
C GLN A 101 -3.31 -20.41 -12.49
N ALA A 102 -4.59 -20.53 -12.88
CA ALA A 102 -5.67 -19.72 -12.31
C ALA A 102 -5.90 -20.01 -10.81
N LYS A 103 -5.75 -21.28 -10.40
CA LYS A 103 -5.85 -21.68 -8.99
C LYS A 103 -4.69 -21.11 -8.19
N LEU A 104 -3.47 -21.23 -8.70
CA LEU A 104 -2.28 -20.68 -8.05
C LEU A 104 -2.35 -19.15 -7.90
N GLY A 105 -2.77 -18.44 -8.97
CA GLY A 105 -2.99 -16.99 -8.91
C GLY A 105 -3.99 -16.60 -7.82
N ARG A 106 -5.11 -17.32 -7.70
CA ARG A 106 -6.08 -17.07 -6.63
C ARG A 106 -5.54 -17.32 -5.23
N GLU A 107 -4.70 -18.34 -5.03
CA GLU A 107 -4.04 -18.53 -3.73
C GLU A 107 -3.06 -17.40 -3.41
N VAL A 108 -2.31 -16.91 -4.40
CA VAL A 108 -1.45 -15.72 -4.23
C VAL A 108 -2.27 -14.48 -3.86
N SER A 109 -3.41 -14.26 -4.53
CA SER A 109 -4.35 -13.16 -4.19
C SER A 109 -4.91 -13.28 -2.77
N ARG A 110 -5.20 -14.50 -2.28
CA ARG A 110 -5.60 -14.74 -0.88
C ARG A 110 -4.48 -14.42 0.10
N ILE A 111 -3.25 -14.78 -0.22
CA ILE A 111 -2.10 -14.43 0.62
C ILE A 111 -1.98 -12.91 0.70
N LEU A 112 -2.03 -12.20 -0.44
CA LEU A 112 -2.05 -10.73 -0.47
C LEU A 112 -3.16 -10.13 0.42
N LEU A 113 -4.36 -10.71 0.36
CA LEU A 113 -5.49 -10.25 1.19
C LEU A 113 -5.20 -10.31 2.69
N ILE A 114 -4.41 -11.28 3.14
CA ILE A 114 -3.98 -11.41 4.56
C ILE A 114 -2.93 -10.35 4.92
N PHE A 115 -2.07 -9.96 3.97
CA PHE A 115 -1.00 -9.00 4.20
C PHE A 115 -1.45 -7.53 4.07
N TYR A 116 -2.51 -7.22 3.33
CA TYR A 116 -3.01 -5.84 3.25
C TYR A 116 -3.42 -5.21 4.59
N PRO A 117 -4.10 -5.92 5.52
CA PRO A 117 -4.35 -5.40 6.87
C PRO A 117 -3.07 -5.04 7.64
N LEU A 118 -1.97 -5.77 7.41
CA LEU A 118 -0.68 -5.47 8.03
C LEU A 118 -0.11 -4.15 7.49
N GLU A 119 -0.13 -3.94 6.17
CA GLU A 119 0.31 -2.67 5.57
C GLU A 119 -0.57 -1.50 6.04
N PHE A 120 -1.89 -1.70 6.11
CA PHE A 120 -2.82 -0.73 6.67
C PHE A 120 -2.47 -0.36 8.12
N ALA A 121 -2.23 -1.36 8.97
CA ALA A 121 -1.88 -1.13 10.37
C ALA A 121 -0.57 -0.34 10.50
N ILE A 122 0.47 -0.72 9.75
CA ILE A 122 1.77 -0.04 9.75
C ILE A 122 1.59 1.43 9.30
N ALA A 123 0.91 1.67 8.19
CA ALA A 123 0.66 3.00 7.66
C ALA A 123 -0.13 3.88 8.66
N LEU A 124 -1.13 3.29 9.32
CA LEU A 124 -1.95 3.96 10.33
C LEU A 124 -1.13 4.32 11.57
N THR A 125 -0.34 3.39 12.11
CA THR A 125 0.53 3.66 13.26
C THR A 125 1.49 4.81 12.98
N TYR A 126 2.19 4.79 11.84
CA TYR A 126 3.11 5.87 11.49
C TYR A 126 2.42 7.20 11.22
N SER A 127 1.19 7.18 10.70
CA SER A 127 0.37 8.40 10.53
C SER A 127 0.00 9.00 11.90
N ILE A 128 -0.46 8.18 12.84
CA ILE A 128 -0.80 8.62 14.20
C ILE A 128 0.44 9.20 14.90
N CYS A 129 1.56 8.48 14.88
CA CYS A 129 2.81 8.96 15.48
C CYS A 129 3.29 10.28 14.86
N SER A 130 3.19 10.42 13.54
CA SER A 130 3.57 11.65 12.83
C SER A 130 2.67 12.82 13.23
N CYS A 131 1.36 12.60 13.36
CA CYS A 131 0.41 13.61 13.83
C CYS A 131 0.72 14.09 15.26
N VAL A 132 1.00 13.16 16.19
CA VAL A 132 1.35 13.51 17.58
C VAL A 132 2.63 14.34 17.62
N ASN A 133 3.67 13.93 16.89
CA ASN A 133 4.94 14.63 16.83
C ASN A 133 4.80 16.06 16.26
N LEU A 134 4.02 16.22 15.19
CA LEU A 134 3.72 17.53 14.61
C LEU A 134 2.93 18.43 15.57
N GLY A 135 1.96 17.86 16.30
CA GLY A 135 1.17 18.58 17.31
C GLY A 135 2.02 19.08 18.47
N GLN A 136 2.92 18.25 18.99
CA GLN A 136 3.80 18.64 20.09
C GLN A 136 4.81 19.72 19.67
N ARG A 137 5.38 19.64 18.47
CA ARG A 137 6.26 20.69 17.94
C ARG A 137 5.56 22.03 17.80
N ARG A 138 4.30 22.03 17.36
CA ARG A 138 3.51 23.26 17.22
C ARG A 138 3.29 23.93 18.58
N LYS A 139 2.94 23.15 19.61
CA LYS A 139 2.75 23.65 20.99
C LYS A 139 4.03 24.27 21.55
N ASN A 140 5.17 23.60 21.38
CA ASN A 140 6.46 24.13 21.86
C ASN A 140 6.85 25.43 21.15
N LEU A 141 6.49 25.60 19.88
CA LEU A 141 6.78 26.84 19.15
C LEU A 141 5.90 28.01 19.65
N THR A 142 4.63 27.75 19.97
CA THR A 142 3.72 28.79 20.49
C THR A 142 4.11 29.22 21.90
N THR A 143 4.50 28.29 22.79
CA THR A 143 4.93 28.66 24.15
C THR A 143 6.16 29.54 24.15
N VAL A 144 7.15 29.25 23.30
CA VAL A 144 8.37 30.07 23.16
C VAL A 144 8.05 31.46 22.62
N ALA A 145 7.11 31.57 21.68
CA ALA A 145 6.69 32.87 21.14
C ALA A 145 5.97 33.73 22.20
N ASP A 146 5.11 33.11 23.02
CA ASP A 146 4.39 33.80 24.09
C ASP A 146 5.33 34.26 25.22
N GLU A 147 6.30 33.43 25.61
CA GLU A 147 7.35 33.79 26.59
C GLU A 147 8.22 34.95 26.09
N ALA A 148 8.62 34.94 24.82
CA ALA A 148 9.41 36.02 24.22
C ALA A 148 8.65 37.36 24.18
N MET A 149 7.33 37.34 23.99
CA MET A 149 6.48 38.53 24.02
C MET A 149 6.27 39.08 25.44
N SER A 150 6.27 38.21 26.45
CA SER A 150 6.06 38.62 27.85
C SER A 150 7.29 39.26 28.52
N ASN A 151 8.48 39.07 27.93
CA ASN A 151 9.75 39.60 28.42
C ASN A 151 10.14 40.94 27.77
N PHE A 152 9.23 41.55 27.00
CA PHE A 152 9.37 42.86 26.36
C PHE A 152 8.35 43.85 26.93
#